data_AF-A0A1H3MTG6-F1
#
_entry.id   AF-A0A1H3MTG6-F1
#
_cell.length_a   1.000
_cell.length_b   1.000
_cell.length_c   1.000
_cell.angle_alpha   90.00
_cell.angle_beta   90.00
_cell.angle_gamma   90.00
#
_symmetry.space_group_name_H-M   'P 1'
#
loop_
_entity.id
_entity.type
_entity.pdbx_description
1 polymer ?
#
loop_
_entity_poly.entity_id
_entity_poly.type
_entity_poly.pdbx_seq_one_letter_code
_entity_poly.pdbx_strand_id
1 'polypeptide(L)' 'MSKTLDAIRMLPYVSAVDDEREDGSSIIVTLEGKFEFCSEDPGCGVKGFDTVAAARAGTARREVQLSAPAGAK' A
#
# COMPACT_ATOMS: atom_id res chain seq x y z
N MET A 1 17.21 -6.24 0.10
CA MET A 1 15.85 -6.69 0.47
C MET A 1 15.64 -6.54 1.97
N SER A 2 14.66 -5.72 2.37
CA SER A 2 14.31 -5.50 3.78
C SER A 2 13.28 -6.53 4.24
N LYS A 3 13.56 -7.26 5.33
CA LYS A 3 12.64 -8.24 5.93
C LYS A 3 11.24 -7.68 6.20
N THR A 4 11.15 -6.37 6.46
CA THR A 4 9.87 -5.71 6.70
C THR A 4 9.06 -5.52 5.42
N LEU A 5 9.71 -5.22 4.29
CA LEU A 5 9.02 -5.10 3.00
C LEU A 5 8.51 -6.46 2.52
N ASP A 6 9.29 -7.52 2.73
CA ASP A 6 8.83 -8.89 2.48
C ASP A 6 7.62 -9.26 3.36
N ALA A 7 7.57 -8.79 4.60
CA ALA A 7 6.39 -8.97 5.45
C ALA A 7 5.15 -8.21 4.93
N ILE A 8 5.33 -7.02 4.36
CA ILE A 8 4.23 -6.25 3.75
C ILE A 8 3.73 -6.95 2.49
N ARG A 9 4.62 -7.50 1.65
CA ARG A 9 4.26 -8.28 0.46
C ARG A 9 3.44 -9.53 0.76
N MET A 10 3.55 -10.08 1.97
CA MET A 10 2.77 -11.24 2.41
C MET A 10 1.36 -10.87 2.92
N LEU A 11 1.01 -9.59 2.99
CA LEU A 11 -0.33 -9.17 3.42
C LEU A 11 -1.36 -9.51 2.34
N PRO A 12 -2.53 -10.06 2.70
CA PRO A 12 -3.51 -10.59 1.74
C PRO A 12 -4.23 -9.52 0.91
N TYR A 13 -4.00 -8.25 1.21
CA TYR A 13 -4.57 -7.08 0.52
C TYR A 13 -3.49 -6.26 -0.21
N VAL A 14 -2.23 -6.68 -0.18
CA VAL A 14 -1.12 -6.05 -0.91
C VAL A 14 -0.90 -6.84 -2.19
N SER A 15 -0.86 -6.13 -3.31
CA SER A 15 -0.58 -6.70 -4.64
C SER A 15 0.90 -6.61 -4.98
N ALA A 16 1.51 -5.45 -4.73
CA ALA A 16 2.93 -5.19 -5.02
C ALA A 16 3.56 -4.23 -4.00
N VAL A 17 4.88 -4.35 -3.84
CA VAL A 17 5.72 -3.43 -3.06
C VAL A 17 7.02 -3.22 -3.80
N ASP A 18 7.19 -2.01 -4.31
CA ASP A 18 8.35 -1.55 -5.06
C ASP A 18 9.20 -0.63 -4.18
N ASP A 19 10.50 -0.94 -4.07
CA ASP A 19 11.45 -0.17 -3.27
C ASP A 19 12.32 0.68 -4.18
N GLU A 20 11.77 1.80 -4.67
CA GLU A 20 12.45 2.71 -5.61
C GLU A 20 13.35 3.74 -4.89
N ARG A 21 13.64 3.51 -3.60
CA ARG A 21 14.49 4.42 -2.82
C ARG A 21 15.93 4.47 -3.32
N GLU A 22 16.41 3.41 -4.00
CA GLU A 22 17.74 3.40 -4.62
C GLU A 22 17.84 4.43 -5.76
N ASP A 23 16.71 4.78 -6.40
CA ASP A 23 16.62 5.79 -7.46
C ASP A 23 16.27 7.20 -6.93
N GLY A 24 16.25 7.37 -5.60
CA GLY A 24 15.89 8.64 -4.95
C GLY A 24 14.39 8.91 -4.83
N SER A 25 13.56 7.90 -5.10
CA SER A 25 12.10 7.95 -4.94
C SER A 25 11.67 7.40 -3.57
N SER A 26 10.45 6.87 -3.50
CA SER A 26 9.83 6.36 -2.27
C SER A 26 9.52 4.86 -2.41
N ILE A 27 9.07 4.23 -1.32
CA ILE A 27 8.54 2.87 -1.33
C ILE A 27 7.10 2.94 -1.79
N ILE A 28 6.79 2.34 -2.94
CA ILE A 28 5.44 2.31 -3.48
C ILE A 28 4.77 1.02 -3.04
N VAL A 29 3.61 1.13 -2.39
CA VAL A 29 2.77 -0.01 -2.07
C VAL A 29 1.49 0.07 -2.89
N THR A 30 1.21 -1.02 -3.60
CA THR A 30 -0.02 -1.22 -4.35
C THR A 30 -0.87 -2.28 -3.64
N LEU A 31 -2.10 -1.91 -3.32
CA LEU A 31 -3.10 -2.82 -2.77
C LEU A 31 -3.79 -3.59 -3.90
N GLU A 32 -4.35 -4.74 -3.54
CA GLU A 32 -5.27 -5.49 -4.39
C GLU A 32 -6.48 -4.63 -4.77
N GLY A 33 -6.97 -4.72 -6.01
CA GLY A 33 -7.96 -3.76 -6.57
C GLY A 33 -9.34 -3.69 -5.89
N LYS A 34 -9.58 -4.51 -4.86
CA LYS A 34 -10.76 -4.45 -3.98
C LYS A 34 -10.50 -3.73 -2.65
N PHE A 35 -9.27 -3.25 -2.44
CA PHE A 35 -8.85 -2.55 -1.25
C PHE A 35 -8.28 -1.18 -1.60
N GLU A 36 -8.47 -0.26 -0.67
CA GLU A 36 -7.95 1.10 -0.73
C GLU A 36 -7.33 1.47 0.62
N PHE A 37 -6.43 2.45 0.59
CA PHE A 37 -5.94 3.03 1.83
C PHE A 37 -7.05 3.88 2.46
N CYS A 38 -7.16 3.82 3.79
CA CYS A 38 -7.90 4.80 4.58
C CYS A 38 -7.15 6.13 4.49
N SER A 39 -7.35 6.88 3.42
CA SER A 39 -6.71 8.17 3.15
C SER A 39 -7.72 9.15 2.61
N GLU A 40 -7.33 10.42 2.47
CA GLU A 40 -8.21 11.49 2.00
C GLU A 40 -8.61 11.34 0.51
N ASP A 41 -7.96 10.44 -0.22
CA ASP A 41 -8.25 10.06 -1.60
C ASP A 41 -8.97 8.69 -1.69
N PRO A 42 -10.31 8.66 -1.55
CA PRO A 42 -11.08 7.45 -1.73
C PRO A 42 -10.94 6.92 -3.17
N GLY A 43 -10.80 5.61 -3.30
CA GLY A 43 -10.55 4.87 -4.54
C GLY A 43 -9.06 4.63 -4.82
N CYS A 44 -8.14 5.16 -4.01
CA CYS A 44 -6.72 5.02 -4.24
C CYS A 44 -6.13 3.79 -3.51
N GLY A 45 -5.84 2.74 -4.27
CA GLY A 45 -5.14 1.55 -3.80
C GLY A 45 -3.61 1.68 -3.83
N VAL A 46 -3.05 2.83 -4.19
CA VAL A 46 -1.60 3.02 -4.34
C VAL A 46 -1.13 4.14 -3.43
N LYS A 47 -0.05 3.90 -2.67
CA LYS A 47 0.53 4.91 -1.78
C LYS A 47 2.04 4.81 -1.71
N GLY A 48 2.71 5.96 -1.81
CA GLY A 48 4.14 6.11 -1.60
C GLY A 48 4.50 6.36 -0.13
N PHE A 49 5.62 5.81 0.32
CA PHE A 49 6.14 5.95 1.68
C PHE A 49 7.64 6.20 1.67
N ASP A 50 8.10 7.20 2.43
CA ASP A 50 9.53 7.57 2.42
C ASP A 50 10.42 6.59 3.20
N THR A 51 9.83 5.85 4.15
CA THR A 51 10.58 4.91 5.00
C THR A 51 9.87 3.58 5.14
N VAL A 52 10.65 2.53 5.40
CA VAL A 52 10.13 1.18 5.67
C VAL A 52 9.19 1.19 6.88
N ALA A 53 9.47 2.03 7.89
CA ALA A 53 8.62 2.18 9.06
C ALA A 53 7.27 2.82 8.71
N ALA A 54 7.28 3.85 7.86
CA ALA A 54 6.07 4.49 7.36
C ALA A 54 5.23 3.53 6.51
N ALA A 55 5.87 2.78 5.60
CA ALA A 55 5.20 1.75 4.81
C ALA A 55 4.52 0.71 5.70
N ARG A 56 5.23 0.18 6.69
CA ARG A 56 4.66 -0.80 7.64
C ARG A 56 3.49 -0.23 8.43
N ALA A 57 3.57 1.02 8.87
CA ALA A 57 2.51 1.66 9.63
C ALA A 57 1.28 1.92 8.73
N GLY A 58 1.50 2.42 7.51
CA GLY A 58 0.46 2.76 6.54
C GLY A 58 -0.19 1.57 5.85
N THR A 59 0.43 0.38 5.90
CA THR A 59 -0.19 -0.87 5.43
C THR A 59 -0.77 -1.69 6.57
N ALA A 60 -0.90 -1.13 7.79
CA ALA A 60 -1.58 -1.83 8.87
C ALA A 60 -3.05 -2.04 8.52
N ARG A 61 -3.67 -3.12 9.03
CA ARG A 61 -5.05 -3.49 8.70
C ARG A 61 -6.09 -2.39 8.94
N ARG A 62 -5.82 -1.48 9.89
CA ARG A 62 -6.67 -0.32 10.21
C ARG A 62 -6.56 0.83 9.18
N GLU A 63 -5.46 0.87 8.45
CA GLU A 63 -5.17 1.89 7.43
C GLU A 63 -5.59 1.41 6.02
N VAL A 64 -6.21 0.23 5.93
CA VAL A 64 -6.67 -0.37 4.68
C VAL A 64 -8.11 -0.82 4.85
N GLN A 65 -8.97 -0.45 3.92
CA GLN A 65 -10.38 -0.85 3.88
C GLN A 65 -10.72 -1.49 2.54
N LEU A 66 -11.86 -2.17 2.48
CA LEU A 66 -12.40 -2.58 1.20
C LEU A 66 -12.81 -1.33 0.44
N SER A 67 -12.37 -1.20 -0.79
CA SER A 67 -12.87 -0.16 -1.68
C SER A 67 -14.38 -0.33 -1.78
N ALA A 68 -15.13 0.76 -1.66
CA ALA A 68 -16.52 0.75 -2.06
C ALA A 68 -16.58 0.17 -3.49
N PRO A 69 -17.56 -0.70 -3.83
CA PRO A 69 -17.70 -1.17 -5.20
C PRO A 69 -17.73 0.07 -6.07
N ALA A 70 -16.73 0.24 -6.93
CA ALA A 70 -16.76 1.25 -7.97
C ALA A 70 -18.06 0.99 -8.70
N GLY A 71 -19.07 1.82 -8.41
CA GLY A 71 -20.41 1.61 -8.91
C GLY A 71 -20.30 1.44 -10.40
N ALA A 72 -20.93 0.37 -10.90
CA ALA A 72 -21.36 0.27 -12.28
C ALA A 72 -21.67 1.67 -12.80
N LYS A 73 -20.85 2.17 -13.72
CA LYS A 73 -21.20 3.26 -14.61
C LYS A 73 -21.23 2.71 -16.02
#